data_AF-A0A532ETN1-F1
#
_entry.id   AF-A0A532ETN1-F1
#
_cell.length_a   1.000
_cell.length_b   1.000
_cell.length_c   1.000
_cell.angle_alpha   90.00
_cell.angle_beta   90.00
_cell.angle_gamma   90.00
#
_symmetry.space_group_name_H-M   'P 1'
#
loop_
_entity.id
_entity.type
_entity.pdbx_description
1 polymer ?
#
loop_
_entity_poly.entity_id
_entity_poly.type
_entity_poly.pdbx_seq_one_letter_code
_entity_poly.pdbx_strand_id
1 'polypeptide(L)'
;MTRLKTRIAELIGAVGPIPISEYMALCLFDPQDGYYTTREPFGAAGDFVTAPEISQMFGELVAIWLYQAWLGIGRPTPVAIAE
;
A
#
# COMPACT_ATOMS: atom_id res chain seq x y z
N MET A 1 -4.64 20.67 15.43
CA MET A 1 -4.11 20.53 14.04
C MET A 1 -2.94 19.57 14.11
N THR A 2 -2.82 18.62 13.19
CA THR A 2 -1.68 17.68 13.14
C THR A 2 -0.40 18.42 12.72
N ARG A 3 0.77 17.94 13.13
CA ARG A 3 2.07 18.54 12.74
C ARG A 3 2.27 18.50 11.23
N LEU A 4 1.89 17.39 10.59
CA LEU A 4 1.89 17.24 9.14
C LEU A 4 1.08 18.32 8.40
N LYS A 5 -0.10 18.68 8.91
CA LYS A 5 -0.92 19.74 8.29
C LYS A 5 -0.15 21.06 8.22
N THR A 6 0.55 21.42 9.30
CA THR A 6 1.34 22.66 9.35
C THR A 6 2.46 22.62 8.31
N ARG A 7 3.22 21.51 8.25
CA ARG A 7 4.30 21.33 7.25
C ARG A 7 3.79 21.39 5.81
N ILE A 8 2.64 20.79 5.51
CA ILE A 8 2.02 20.85 4.17
C ILE A 8 1.61 22.28 3.82
N ALA A 9 1.01 23.02 4.77
CA ALA A 9 0.64 24.41 4.54
C ALA A 9 1.86 25.31 4.29
N GLU A 10 2.93 25.11 5.05
CA GLU A 10 4.21 25.81 4.86
C GLU A 10 4.82 25.51 3.49
N LEU A 11 4.81 24.24 3.07
CA LEU A 11 5.26 23.84 1.73
C LEU A 11 4.45 24.56 0.65
N ILE A 12 3.12 24.52 0.71
CA ILE A 12 2.25 25.19 -0.26
C ILE A 12 2.49 26.71 -0.27
N GLY A 13 2.73 27.31 0.90
CA GLY A 13 3.09 28.73 1.00
C GLY A 13 4.43 29.07 0.33
N ALA A 14 5.39 28.14 0.33
CA ALA A 14 6.73 28.34 -0.24
C ALA A 14 6.81 28.03 -1.74
N VAL A 15 6.18 26.95 -2.20
CA VAL A 15 6.31 26.46 -3.59
C VAL A 15 5.06 26.66 -4.44
N GLY A 16 3.99 27.20 -3.84
CA GLY A 16 2.67 27.30 -4.47
C GLY A 16 1.86 26.00 -4.32
N PRO A 17 0.68 25.93 -4.97
CA PRO A 17 -0.18 24.75 -4.91
C PRO A 17 0.56 23.47 -5.31
N ILE A 18 0.41 22.42 -4.50
CA ILE A 18 0.95 21.09 -4.80
C ILE A 18 -0.13 20.23 -5.47
N PRO A 19 0.25 19.26 -6.33
CA PRO A 19 -0.70 18.32 -6.89
C PRO A 19 -1.27 17.40 -5.79
N ILE A 20 -2.48 16.89 -6.02
CA ILE A 20 -3.15 15.96 -5.10
C ILE A 20 -2.30 14.71 -4.86
N SER A 21 -1.55 14.23 -5.86
CA SER A 21 -0.64 13.10 -5.71
C SER A 21 0.42 13.33 -4.62
N GLU A 22 0.98 14.54 -4.55
CA GLU A 22 1.99 14.91 -3.55
C GLU A 22 1.36 14.99 -2.16
N TYR A 23 0.20 15.64 -2.06
CA TYR A 23 -0.57 15.68 -0.81
C TYR A 23 -0.87 14.28 -0.28
N MET A 24 -1.36 13.38 -1.15
CA MET A 24 -1.66 11.99 -0.78
C MET A 24 -0.40 11.25 -0.34
N ALA A 25 0.71 11.40 -1.06
CA ALA A 25 1.98 10.78 -0.68
C ALA A 25 2.44 11.22 0.71
N LEU A 26 2.35 12.52 1.03
CA LEU A 26 2.68 13.05 2.36
C LEU A 26 1.74 12.50 3.44
N CYS A 27 0.43 12.50 3.20
CA CYS A 27 -0.53 11.97 4.17
C CYS A 27 -0.36 10.47 4.44
N LEU A 28 0.03 9.70 3.42
CA LEU A 28 0.14 8.25 3.52
C LEU A 28 1.51 7.79 4.03
N PHE A 29 2.60 8.45 3.60
CA PHE A 29 3.97 7.93 3.73
C PHE A 29 4.97 8.90 4.37
N ASP A 30 4.52 10.04 4.94
CA ASP A 30 5.44 10.89 5.70
C ASP A 30 6.12 10.09 6.83
N PRO A 31 7.46 10.17 6.97
CA PRO A 31 8.19 9.35 7.94
C PRO A 31 7.77 9.54 9.40
N GLN A 32 7.20 10.70 9.75
CA GLN A 32 6.87 11.06 11.13
C GLN A 32 5.38 11.03 11.42
N ASP A 33 4.55 11.30 10.43
CA ASP A 33 3.11 11.49 10.60
C ASP A 33 2.26 10.72 9.57
N GLY A 34 2.87 9.97 8.65
CA GLY A 34 2.20 9.24 7.58
C GLY A 34 1.34 8.09 8.10
N TYR A 35 0.16 7.92 7.52
CA TYR A 35 -0.82 6.92 7.96
C TYR A 35 -0.26 5.48 7.93
N TYR A 36 0.36 5.06 6.82
CA TYR A 36 0.92 3.72 6.68
C TYR A 36 2.30 3.57 7.33
N THR A 37 3.00 4.69 7.60
CA THR A 37 4.35 4.65 8.17
C THR A 37 4.36 4.57 9.70
N THR A 38 3.36 5.17 10.34
CA THR A 38 3.35 5.36 11.81
C THR A 38 2.33 4.51 12.53
N ARG A 39 1.53 3.72 11.79
CA ARG A 39 0.45 2.90 12.32
C ARG A 39 0.51 1.52 11.71
N GLU A 40 -0.12 0.57 12.39
CA GLU A 40 -0.45 -0.75 11.85
C GLU A 40 -1.95 -0.75 11.49
N PRO A 41 -2.33 -0.44 10.24
CA PRO A 41 -3.73 -0.23 9.88
C PRO A 41 -4.47 -1.52 9.54
N PHE A 42 -3.77 -2.64 9.42
CA PHE A 42 -4.35 -3.92 8.99
C PHE A 42 -4.55 -4.89 10.16
N GLY A 43 -5.50 -5.81 9.97
CA GLY A 43 -5.78 -6.91 10.91
C GLY A 43 -6.89 -6.60 11.90
N ALA A 44 -7.18 -7.55 12.80
CA ALA A 44 -8.34 -7.47 13.70
C ALA A 44 -8.35 -6.26 14.65
N ALA A 45 -7.18 -5.70 14.94
CA ALA A 45 -7.01 -4.50 15.76
C ALA A 45 -6.75 -3.22 14.94
N GLY A 46 -6.64 -3.34 13.62
CA GLY A 46 -6.43 -2.24 12.68
C GLY A 46 -7.74 -1.58 12.26
N ASP A 47 -7.63 -0.61 11.35
CA ASP A 47 -8.77 0.10 10.78
C ASP A 47 -9.50 -0.75 9.71
N PHE A 48 -8.79 -1.70 9.09
CA PHE A 48 -9.33 -2.54 8.02
C PHE A 48 -8.84 -3.99 8.11
N VAL A 49 -9.72 -4.93 7.73
CA VAL A 49 -9.35 -6.32 7.49
C VAL A 49 -9.37 -6.59 5.98
N THR A 50 -8.32 -7.20 5.45
CA THR A 50 -8.19 -7.49 4.01
C THR A 50 -8.59 -8.94 3.72
N ALA A 51 -8.81 -9.28 2.44
CA ALA A 51 -9.25 -10.63 2.06
C ALA A 51 -8.30 -11.76 2.52
N PRO A 52 -6.95 -11.61 2.45
CA PRO A 52 -6.02 -12.59 3.03
C PRO A 52 -6.21 -12.81 4.54
N GLU A 53 -6.55 -11.75 5.28
CA GLU A 53 -6.75 -11.79 6.74
C GLU A 53 -8.08 -12.46 7.13
N ILE A 54 -9.05 -12.53 6.21
CA ILE A 54 -10.36 -13.16 6.46
C ILE A 54 -10.27 -14.69 6.28
N SER A 55 -9.55 -15.16 5.26
CA SER A 55 -9.50 -16.59 4.94
C SER A 55 -8.27 -16.96 4.12
N GLN A 56 -7.60 -18.04 4.54
CA GLN A 56 -6.50 -18.67 3.79
C GLN A 56 -6.88 -19.05 2.36
N MET A 57 -8.18 -19.29 2.10
CA MET A 57 -8.67 -19.65 0.76
C MET A 57 -8.34 -18.58 -0.29
N PHE A 58 -8.26 -17.30 0.11
CA PHE A 58 -7.88 -16.24 -0.84
C PHE A 58 -6.46 -16.47 -1.38
N GLY A 59 -5.49 -16.70 -0.49
CA GLY A 59 -4.10 -16.98 -0.87
C GLY A 59 -3.96 -18.29 -1.64
N GLU A 60 -4.67 -19.35 -1.23
CA GLU A 60 -4.67 -20.64 -1.93
C GLU A 60 -5.16 -20.50 -3.38
N LEU A 61 -6.22 -19.74 -3.60
CA LEU A 61 -6.76 -19.51 -4.95
C LEU A 61 -5.83 -18.64 -5.81
N VAL A 62 -5.19 -17.62 -5.25
CA VAL A 62 -4.16 -16.83 -5.94
C VAL A 62 -2.98 -17.72 -6.35
N ALA A 63 -2.54 -18.63 -5.48
CA ALA A 63 -1.47 -19.57 -5.79
C ALA A 63 -1.84 -20.54 -6.92
N ILE A 64 -3.06 -21.08 -6.92
CA ILE A 64 -3.58 -21.90 -8.02
C ILE A 64 -3.58 -21.09 -9.33
N TRP A 65 -4.05 -19.84 -9.29
CA TRP A 65 -4.07 -18.98 -10.46
C TRP A 65 -2.65 -18.72 -11.00
N LEU A 66 -1.69 -18.37 -10.12
CA LEU A 66 -0.29 -18.17 -10.50
C LEU A 66 0.32 -19.42 -11.15
N TYR A 67 0.05 -20.61 -10.59
CA TYR A 67 0.52 -21.87 -11.14
C TYR A 67 -0.06 -22.13 -12.53
N GLN A 68 -1.37 -21.92 -12.72
CA GLN A 68 -2.01 -22.07 -14.03
C GLN A 68 -1.47 -21.06 -15.06
N ALA A 69 -1.25 -19.81 -14.66
CA ALA A 69 -0.65 -18.80 -15.53
C ALA A 69 0.77 -19.20 -15.96
N TRP A 70 1.59 -19.70 -15.03
CA TRP A 70 2.94 -20.20 -15.32
C TRP A 70 2.94 -21.40 -16.28
N LEU A 71 1.99 -22.34 -16.10
CA LEU A 71 1.78 -23.43 -17.06
C LEU A 71 1.42 -22.90 -18.45
N GLY A 72 0.54 -21.91 -18.52
CA GLY A 72 0.05 -21.31 -19.78
C GLY A 72 1.12 -20.59 -20.59
N ILE A 73 2.17 -20.06 -19.95
CA ILE A 73 3.31 -19.42 -20.62
C ILE A 73 4.47 -20.38 -20.90
N GLY A 74 4.26 -21.69 -20.78
CA GLY A 74 5.25 -22.70 -21.15
C GLY A 74 6.30 -23.00 -20.08
N ARG A 75 5.96 -22.77 -18.79
CA ARG A 75 6.80 -23.14 -17.64
C ARG A 75 8.23 -22.56 -17.69
N PRO A 76 8.40 -21.25 -17.94
CA PRO A 76 9.71 -20.65 -18.06
C PRO A 76 10.52 -20.80 -16.77
N THR A 77 11.83 -20.97 -16.93
CA THR A 77 12.82 -20.97 -15.85
C THR A 77 13.99 -20.07 -16.26
N PRO A 78 14.40 -19.09 -15.43
CA PRO A 78 13.82 -18.75 -14.12
C PRO A 78 12.44 -18.07 -14.23
N VAL A 79 11.67 -18.11 -13.14
CA VAL A 79 10.38 -17.41 -12.99
C VAL A 79 10.47 -16.42 -11.83
N ALA A 80 9.86 -15.25 -11.98
CA ALA A 80 9.71 -14.26 -10.91
C ALA A 80 8.25 -14.18 -10.47
N ILE A 81 8.02 -14.24 -9.16
CA ILE A 81 6.73 -13.93 -8.52
C ILE A 81 6.99 -12.66 -7.68
N ALA A 82 6.17 -11.62 -7.89
CA ALA A 82 6.30 -10.34 -7.21
C ALA A 82 4.94 -9.91 -6.64
N GLU A 83 4.98 -9.20 -5.52
CA GLU A 83 3.83 -8.62 -4.79
C GLU A 83 4.07 -7.12 -4.59
#